data_AF-A0A2A2KZ78-F1
#
_entry.id   AF-A0A2A2KZ78-F1
#
_cell.length_a   1.000
_cell.length_b   1.000
_cell.length_c   1.000
_cell.angle_alpha   90.00
_cell.angle_beta   90.00
_cell.angle_gamma   90.00
#
_symmetry.space_group_name_H-M   'P 1'
#
loop_
_entity.id
_entity.type
_entity.pdbx_description
1 polymer ?
#
loop_
_entity_poly.entity_id
_entity_poly.type
_entity_poly.pdbx_seq_one_letter_code
_entity_poly.pdbx_strand_id
1 'polypeptide(L)'
;MTTSSSSVIEDENTHVQELKKLFLSCCINGEQVLNSSGLQALCEKLKLSEFGYEISERVLNGYKFVDFNTFKERFVSILPEIIDVSSGQVDPIAYRIKETALRLGYNEGHRLSRYDIRLLCENTPGLEQLSIIDVNRIFDSCDSHESNGISIYDFIMQYRIMRQQCSEEQFVADPYVSSLNLFEELENRDTRSVDIYELTEYWNKNGINFEESFTVLKDCGESLITNGTVNTDRLSGYLEDELNKYLPTLNPTVKCAVVSLYRCLEYMKAQLRESEKNVAYFTKQLELANQRSTMLIEELDHNQWTIEQNCEKKLKELEEHQHMRIMELEERHEQEKLFMQKEITKLEEELTHSRQVKQSMRSRLILVERQNNRMSEENAELSANATRLEQHNAQLKADIIKIRQPDDSKQLVLWKQKVDLLVNHNKRLREKISELTAASQAKALEKNRKYADEEPSTSMAEAPSIWSPAFRSQVGLLRKRREAVMAKGNILDTASDIETEPEGIFFRQKQRRKLKRKDRYKRLSERKAIFEKMKANENGDNGLNRSDSASTFHNLDRRKRSLMENITSSLSATCSARARDSTTTSRPNSSSNFLNVSPRAALSFLDFGASARKRLNGK
;
A
#
# COMPACT_ATOMS: atom_id res chain seq x y z
N MET A 1 -19.87 0.66 65.61
CA MET A 1 -20.01 1.22 64.25
C MET A 1 -18.89 0.64 63.41
N THR A 2 -18.84 -0.65 63.06
CA THR A 2 -19.74 -1.42 62.15
C THR A 2 -20.05 -0.70 60.85
N THR A 3 -19.24 -0.96 59.83
CA THR A 3 -19.69 -1.48 58.54
C THR A 3 -18.62 -2.40 57.96
N SER A 4 -18.89 -3.69 58.08
CA SER A 4 -18.28 -4.78 57.36
C SER A 4 -18.58 -4.66 55.86
N SER A 5 -17.61 -4.96 55.01
CA SER A 5 -17.86 -5.42 53.65
C SER A 5 -17.20 -6.79 53.51
N SER A 6 -17.96 -7.80 53.92
CA SER A 6 -17.72 -9.21 53.69
C SER A 6 -17.91 -9.53 52.20
N SER A 7 -17.09 -10.47 51.73
CA SER A 7 -17.36 -11.45 50.67
C SER A 7 -17.75 -10.94 49.29
N VAL A 8 -16.75 -10.86 48.40
CA VAL A 8 -16.94 -11.00 46.96
C VAL A 8 -16.21 -12.28 46.52
N ILE A 9 -16.98 -13.37 46.52
CA ILE A 9 -16.84 -14.56 45.65
C ILE A 9 -15.54 -15.37 45.83
N GLU A 10 -15.42 -16.04 46.97
CA GLU A 10 -14.68 -17.30 47.07
C GLU A 10 -15.62 -18.44 46.66
N ASP A 11 -15.62 -18.76 45.37
CA ASP A 11 -16.18 -20.00 44.81
C ASP A 11 -15.18 -20.56 43.77
N GLU A 12 -13.88 -20.41 44.02
CA GLU A 12 -12.88 -21.22 43.31
C GLU A 12 -12.97 -22.65 43.86
N ASN A 13 -13.57 -23.53 43.05
CA ASN A 13 -13.59 -25.00 43.16
C ASN A 13 -12.52 -25.56 44.11
N THR A 14 -12.90 -26.38 45.09
CA THR A 14 -12.02 -26.97 46.12
C THR A 14 -10.74 -27.57 45.52
N HIS A 15 -10.84 -28.18 44.34
CA HIS A 15 -9.70 -28.74 43.62
C HIS A 15 -8.71 -27.68 43.11
N VAL A 16 -9.20 -26.50 42.70
CA VAL A 16 -8.36 -25.37 42.28
C VAL A 16 -7.61 -24.80 43.48
N GLN A 17 -8.23 -24.75 44.66
CA GLN A 17 -7.57 -24.32 45.89
C GLN A 17 -6.48 -25.30 46.33
N GLU A 18 -6.75 -26.60 46.26
CA GLU A 18 -5.75 -27.65 46.53
C GLU A 18 -4.60 -27.59 45.52
N LEU A 19 -4.89 -27.42 44.24
CA LEU A 19 -3.88 -27.27 43.19
C LEU A 19 -3.02 -26.02 43.41
N LYS A 20 -3.63 -24.89 43.81
CA LYS A 20 -2.93 -23.66 44.15
C LYS A 20 -2.00 -23.85 45.35
N LYS A 21 -2.46 -24.59 46.36
CA LYS A 21 -1.63 -24.94 47.53
C LYS A 21 -0.43 -25.80 47.13
N LEU A 22 -0.63 -26.79 46.27
CA LEU A 22 0.45 -27.62 45.74
C LEU A 22 1.44 -26.81 44.89
N PHE A 23 0.94 -25.95 44.02
CA PHE A 23 1.74 -25.04 43.18
C PHE A 23 2.64 -24.16 44.04
N LEU A 24 2.08 -23.47 45.04
CA LEU A 24 2.82 -22.60 45.95
C LEU A 24 3.85 -23.39 46.80
N SER A 25 3.57 -24.65 47.11
CA SER A 25 4.52 -25.51 47.84
C SER A 25 5.76 -25.92 47.03
N CYS A 26 5.75 -25.69 45.72
CA CYS A 26 6.87 -25.95 44.82
C CYS A 26 7.62 -24.68 44.41
N CYS A 27 7.14 -23.51 44.85
CA CYS A 27 7.79 -22.23 44.60
C CYS A 27 9.09 -22.11 45.40
N ILE A 28 10.18 -21.77 44.71
CA ILE A 28 11.47 -21.52 45.33
C ILE A 28 11.48 -20.05 45.78
N ASN A 29 11.89 -19.79 47.04
CA ASN A 29 12.09 -18.44 47.60
C ASN A 29 10.84 -17.53 47.73
N GLY A 30 9.63 -18.09 47.78
CA GLY A 30 8.40 -17.31 48.01
C GLY A 30 7.94 -16.46 46.82
N GLU A 31 8.55 -16.63 45.65
CA GLU A 31 8.05 -16.07 44.39
C GLU A 31 6.79 -16.84 43.96
N GLN A 32 5.71 -16.15 43.58
CA GLN A 32 4.44 -16.81 43.16
C GLN A 32 4.51 -17.39 41.73
N VAL A 33 5.68 -17.91 41.34
CA VAL A 33 5.95 -18.48 40.02
C VAL A 33 6.75 -19.78 40.14
N LEU A 34 6.59 -20.68 39.15
CA LEU A 34 7.37 -21.90 39.02
C LEU A 34 8.28 -21.84 37.79
N ASN A 35 9.51 -22.30 37.95
CA ASN A 35 10.43 -22.60 36.85
C ASN A 35 10.34 -24.09 36.47
N SER A 36 11.13 -24.52 35.48
CA SER A 36 11.14 -25.92 35.01
C SER A 36 11.39 -26.93 36.14
N SER A 37 12.29 -26.65 37.08
CA SER A 37 12.53 -27.55 38.22
C SER A 37 11.36 -27.57 39.22
N GLY A 38 10.72 -26.42 39.45
CA GLY A 38 9.53 -26.32 40.29
C GLY A 38 8.31 -27.04 39.69
N LEU A 39 8.17 -26.99 38.36
CA LEU A 39 7.15 -27.75 37.63
C LEU A 39 7.40 -29.26 37.68
N GLN A 40 8.66 -29.70 37.58
CA GLN A 40 9.01 -31.12 37.76
C GLN A 40 8.65 -31.60 39.18
N ALA A 41 9.00 -30.84 40.21
CA ALA A 41 8.63 -31.16 41.60
C ALA A 41 7.11 -31.16 41.81
N LEU A 42 6.37 -30.28 41.12
CA LEU A 42 4.91 -30.29 41.13
C LEU A 42 4.35 -31.55 40.44
N CYS A 43 4.92 -31.96 39.31
CA CYS A 43 4.53 -33.18 38.61
C CYS A 43 4.80 -34.43 39.46
N GLU A 44 5.91 -34.48 40.20
CA GLU A 44 6.18 -35.55 41.17
C GLU A 44 5.10 -35.63 42.26
N LYS A 45 4.71 -34.49 42.85
CA LYS A 45 3.65 -34.43 43.87
C LYS A 45 2.27 -34.81 43.32
N LEU A 46 2.01 -34.53 42.05
CA LEU A 46 0.78 -34.90 41.35
C LEU A 46 0.81 -36.34 40.80
N LYS A 47 1.89 -37.10 41.02
CA LYS A 47 2.12 -38.45 40.47
C LYS A 47 2.13 -38.49 38.94
N LEU A 48 2.63 -37.43 38.30
CA LEU A 48 2.79 -37.25 36.85
C LEU A 48 4.26 -37.16 36.44
N SER A 49 5.16 -37.81 37.18
CA SER A 49 6.61 -37.74 36.96
C SER A 49 7.01 -38.19 35.55
N GLU A 50 6.32 -39.19 34.98
CA GLU A 50 6.57 -39.70 33.63
C GLU A 50 6.32 -38.65 32.53
N PHE A 51 5.41 -37.71 32.78
CA PHE A 51 5.06 -36.63 31.86
C PHE A 51 5.70 -35.29 32.25
N GLY A 52 6.56 -35.28 33.27
CA GLY A 52 7.10 -34.06 33.86
C GLY A 52 7.89 -33.20 32.86
N TYR A 53 8.57 -33.81 31.89
CA TYR A 53 9.28 -33.09 30.83
C TYR A 53 8.32 -32.44 29.83
N GLU A 54 7.35 -33.19 29.31
CA GLU A 54 6.35 -32.72 28.34
C GLU A 54 5.46 -31.62 28.93
N ILE A 55 5.00 -31.81 30.18
CA ILE A 55 4.23 -30.80 30.92
C ILE A 55 5.09 -29.55 31.12
N SER A 56 6.35 -29.70 31.56
CA SER A 56 7.22 -28.55 31.79
C SER A 56 7.46 -27.76 30.50
N GLU A 57 7.72 -28.44 29.38
CA GLU A 57 7.96 -27.81 28.09
C GLU A 57 6.73 -27.04 27.59
N ARG A 58 5.54 -27.68 27.60
CA ARG A 58 4.31 -27.07 27.08
C ARG A 58 3.73 -26.00 27.99
N VAL A 59 3.79 -26.19 29.31
CA VAL A 59 3.34 -25.18 30.27
C VAL A 59 4.23 -23.94 30.19
N LEU A 60 5.54 -24.12 30.11
CA LEU A 60 6.46 -23.00 29.97
C LEU A 60 6.40 -22.36 28.59
N ASN A 61 6.16 -23.12 27.52
CA ASN A 61 6.04 -22.63 26.14
C ASN A 61 7.16 -21.64 25.76
N GLY A 62 8.41 -22.00 26.06
CA GLY A 62 9.59 -21.16 25.81
C GLY A 62 9.90 -20.08 26.85
N TYR A 63 9.07 -19.90 27.88
CA TYR A 63 9.33 -18.99 29.01
C TYR A 63 10.13 -19.67 30.13
N LYS A 64 10.80 -18.89 30.99
CA LYS A 64 11.60 -19.43 32.12
C LYS A 64 10.78 -19.69 33.39
N PHE A 65 9.64 -19.00 33.52
CA PHE A 65 8.79 -19.02 34.71
C PHE A 65 7.31 -18.97 34.29
N VAL A 66 6.42 -19.52 35.11
CA VAL A 66 4.97 -19.49 34.93
C VAL A 66 4.28 -19.13 36.26
N ASP A 67 3.27 -18.27 36.24
CA ASP A 67 2.43 -17.97 37.41
C ASP A 67 1.28 -18.98 37.55
N PHE A 68 0.55 -18.94 38.67
CA PHE A 68 -0.49 -19.93 38.92
C PHE A 68 -1.64 -19.90 37.90
N ASN A 69 -2.05 -18.71 37.44
CA ASN A 69 -3.18 -18.59 36.52
C ASN A 69 -2.82 -19.14 35.14
N THR A 70 -1.64 -18.77 34.63
CA THR A 70 -1.13 -19.28 33.34
C THR A 70 -0.84 -20.78 33.43
N PHE A 71 -0.30 -21.25 34.56
CA PHE A 71 -0.11 -22.67 34.82
C PHE A 71 -1.44 -23.41 34.79
N LYS A 72 -2.44 -22.96 35.56
CA LYS A 72 -3.76 -23.61 35.68
C LYS A 72 -4.40 -23.77 34.30
N GLU A 73 -4.44 -22.70 33.52
CA GLU A 73 -5.04 -22.74 32.18
C GLU A 73 -4.33 -23.72 31.25
N ARG A 74 -2.99 -23.63 31.15
CA ARG A 74 -2.20 -24.51 30.27
C ARG A 74 -2.19 -25.95 30.75
N PHE A 75 -2.09 -26.17 32.04
CA PHE A 75 -2.10 -27.50 32.63
C PHE A 75 -3.46 -28.18 32.42
N VAL A 76 -4.57 -27.46 32.66
CA VAL A 76 -5.93 -27.98 32.42
C VAL A 76 -6.18 -28.27 30.94
N SER A 77 -5.63 -27.48 30.01
CA SER A 77 -5.75 -27.79 28.57
C SER A 77 -4.93 -29.03 28.17
N ILE A 78 -3.81 -29.29 28.84
CA ILE A 78 -2.93 -30.42 28.55
C ILE A 78 -3.43 -31.73 29.21
N LEU A 79 -4.12 -31.63 30.35
CA LEU A 79 -4.57 -32.78 31.13
C LEU A 79 -5.38 -33.82 30.31
N PRO A 80 -6.34 -33.46 29.46
CA PRO A 80 -7.08 -34.43 28.62
C PRO A 80 -6.20 -35.16 27.58
N GLU A 81 -5.11 -34.54 27.14
CA GLU A 81 -4.17 -35.16 26.19
C GLU A 81 -3.26 -36.19 26.86
N ILE A 82 -2.92 -35.92 28.13
CA ILE A 82 -1.96 -36.69 28.93
C ILE A 82 -2.64 -37.76 29.79
N ILE A 83 -3.84 -37.49 30.32
CA ILE A 83 -4.54 -38.34 31.28
C ILE A 83 -5.94 -38.64 30.74
N ASP A 84 -6.19 -39.91 30.40
CA ASP A 84 -7.55 -40.43 30.40
C ASP A 84 -8.02 -40.46 31.87
N VAL A 85 -8.86 -39.48 32.22
CA VAL A 85 -9.35 -39.22 33.59
C VAL A 85 -10.12 -40.45 34.15
N SER A 86 -10.42 -41.43 33.30
CA SER A 86 -11.11 -42.67 33.65
C SER A 86 -10.21 -43.75 34.27
N SER A 87 -8.90 -43.76 34.02
CA SER A 87 -8.09 -44.98 34.29
C SER A 87 -6.70 -44.79 34.88
N GLY A 88 -6.14 -43.57 34.95
CA GLY A 88 -4.86 -43.33 35.66
C GLY A 88 -3.68 -44.19 35.20
N GLN A 89 -3.75 -44.76 34.00
CA GLN A 89 -2.68 -45.50 33.35
C GLN A 89 -2.43 -44.93 31.96
N VAL A 90 -1.15 -44.82 31.60
CA VAL A 90 -0.62 -44.56 30.26
C VAL A 90 -1.49 -45.27 29.22
N ASP A 91 -2.03 -44.56 28.24
CA ASP A 91 -2.78 -45.14 27.11
C ASP A 91 -1.92 -46.27 26.48
N PRO A 92 -2.21 -47.53 26.83
CA PRO A 92 -1.32 -48.63 26.47
C PRO A 92 -1.43 -48.92 24.98
N ILE A 93 -2.48 -48.42 24.32
CA ILE A 93 -2.70 -48.58 22.88
C ILE A 93 -1.87 -47.54 22.13
N ALA A 94 -1.84 -46.27 22.54
CA ALA A 94 -0.97 -45.27 21.92
C ALA A 94 0.52 -45.63 21.98
N TYR A 95 0.98 -46.19 23.12
CA TYR A 95 2.35 -46.69 23.23
C TYR A 95 2.61 -47.84 22.26
N ARG A 96 1.72 -48.83 22.20
CA ARG A 96 1.83 -49.97 21.27
C ARG A 96 1.80 -49.54 19.80
N ILE A 97 0.98 -48.57 19.43
CA ILE A 97 0.93 -48.01 18.07
C ILE A 97 2.28 -47.39 17.72
N LYS A 98 2.86 -46.58 18.61
CA LYS A 98 4.18 -45.95 18.38
C LYS A 98 5.28 -47.01 18.29
N GLU A 99 5.26 -48.03 19.15
CA GLU A 99 6.23 -49.12 19.13
C GLU A 99 6.14 -49.94 17.82
N THR A 100 4.93 -50.32 17.41
CA THR A 100 4.72 -51.04 16.14
C THR A 100 5.09 -50.17 14.94
N ALA A 101 4.76 -48.87 14.97
CA ALA A 101 5.13 -47.94 13.91
C ALA A 101 6.66 -47.87 13.74
N LEU A 102 7.41 -47.79 14.83
CA LEU A 102 8.87 -47.83 14.81
C LEU A 102 9.40 -49.18 14.27
N ARG A 103 8.79 -50.31 14.67
CA ARG A 103 9.17 -51.64 14.15
C ARG A 103 8.92 -51.79 12.65
N LEU A 104 7.88 -51.14 12.12
CA LEU A 104 7.57 -51.08 10.70
C LEU A 104 8.40 -50.04 9.93
N GLY A 105 9.24 -49.26 10.63
CA GLY A 105 10.14 -48.27 10.04
C GLY A 105 9.53 -46.88 9.87
N TYR A 106 8.37 -46.61 10.46
CA TYR A 106 7.74 -45.29 10.42
C TYR A 106 8.25 -44.41 11.58
N ASN A 107 8.89 -43.29 11.23
CA ASN A 107 9.31 -42.28 12.22
C ASN A 107 8.22 -41.22 12.44
N GLU A 108 8.33 -40.42 13.50
CA GLU A 108 7.33 -39.39 13.89
C GLU A 108 6.97 -38.37 12.79
N GLY A 109 7.86 -38.16 11.81
CA GLY A 109 7.61 -37.29 10.65
C GLY A 109 7.07 -37.99 9.39
N HIS A 110 6.85 -39.31 9.41
CA HIS A 110 6.33 -40.04 8.24
C HIS A 110 4.83 -39.79 8.06
N ARG A 111 4.43 -39.54 6.81
CA ARG A 111 3.03 -39.51 6.38
C ARG A 111 2.64 -40.93 6.00
N LEU A 112 1.70 -41.51 6.74
CA LEU A 112 1.19 -42.86 6.55
C LEU A 112 0.06 -42.84 5.54
N SER A 113 0.16 -43.66 4.50
CA SER A 113 -0.93 -43.91 3.56
C SER A 113 -1.99 -44.83 4.19
N ARG A 114 -3.15 -44.96 3.53
CA ARG A 114 -4.20 -45.92 3.94
C ARG A 114 -3.65 -47.35 4.11
N TYR A 115 -2.72 -47.74 3.24
CA TYR A 115 -2.08 -49.06 3.32
C TYR A 115 -1.17 -49.17 4.55
N ASP A 116 -0.39 -48.13 4.83
CA ASP A 116 0.50 -48.10 6.00
C ASP A 116 -0.28 -48.17 7.31
N ILE A 117 -1.43 -47.50 7.40
CA ILE A 117 -2.28 -47.55 8.60
C ILE A 117 -2.93 -48.92 8.76
N ARG A 118 -3.40 -49.52 7.66
CA ARG A 118 -3.91 -50.87 7.69
C ARG A 118 -2.86 -51.84 8.20
N LEU A 119 -1.64 -51.76 7.67
CA LEU A 119 -0.52 -52.58 8.10
C LEU A 119 -0.17 -52.31 9.58
N LEU A 120 -0.23 -51.05 10.02
CA LEU A 120 -0.03 -50.68 11.41
C LEU A 120 -1.08 -51.30 12.34
N CYS A 121 -2.36 -51.27 11.96
CA CYS A 121 -3.45 -51.89 12.73
C CYS A 121 -3.32 -53.41 12.79
N GLU A 122 -3.00 -54.07 11.66
CA GLU A 122 -2.81 -55.52 11.57
C GLU A 122 -1.62 -56.01 12.39
N ASN A 123 -0.62 -55.16 12.68
CA ASN A 123 0.56 -55.51 13.46
C ASN A 123 0.55 -54.95 14.90
N THR A 124 -0.52 -54.26 15.31
CA THR A 124 -0.62 -53.67 16.65
C THR A 124 -1.63 -54.45 17.49
N PRO A 125 -1.18 -55.13 18.57
CA PRO A 125 -2.07 -55.93 19.40
C PRO A 125 -3.14 -55.05 20.06
N GLY A 126 -4.41 -55.38 19.81
CA GLY A 126 -5.58 -54.61 20.21
C GLY A 126 -6.23 -53.76 19.10
N LEU A 127 -5.54 -53.55 17.98
CA LEU A 127 -6.07 -52.94 16.75
C LEU A 127 -6.37 -53.96 15.65
N GLU A 128 -5.86 -55.18 15.77
CA GLU A 128 -6.06 -56.28 14.80
C GLU A 128 -7.54 -56.60 14.52
N GLN A 129 -8.44 -56.25 15.45
CA GLN A 129 -9.89 -56.49 15.34
C GLN A 129 -10.65 -55.34 14.65
N LEU A 130 -9.99 -54.22 14.34
CA LEU A 130 -10.62 -53.12 13.61
C LEU A 130 -11.01 -53.58 12.21
N SER A 131 -12.26 -53.32 11.83
CA SER A 131 -12.68 -53.59 10.46
C SER A 131 -11.97 -52.65 9.49
N ILE A 132 -11.80 -53.09 8.24
CA ILE A 132 -11.25 -52.25 7.17
C ILE A 132 -12.08 -50.96 6.99
N ILE A 133 -13.39 -51.03 7.25
CA ILE A 133 -14.30 -49.89 7.17
C ILE A 133 -13.94 -48.86 8.25
N ASP A 134 -13.67 -49.31 9.48
CA ASP A 134 -13.31 -48.41 10.59
C ASP A 134 -11.94 -47.79 10.37
N VAL A 135 -10.98 -48.56 9.87
CA VAL A 135 -9.64 -48.04 9.49
C VAL A 135 -9.75 -46.96 8.42
N ASN A 136 -10.58 -47.18 7.39
CA ASN A 136 -10.79 -46.18 6.34
C ASN A 136 -11.51 -44.93 6.88
N ARG A 137 -12.51 -45.10 7.74
CA ARG A 137 -13.20 -43.98 8.39
C ARG A 137 -12.24 -43.11 9.20
N ILE A 138 -11.40 -43.74 10.02
CA ILE A 138 -10.36 -43.03 10.80
C ILE A 138 -9.43 -42.26 9.84
N PHE A 139 -8.97 -42.91 8.77
CA PHE A 139 -8.11 -42.25 7.77
C PHE A 139 -8.79 -41.03 7.14
N ASP A 140 -10.02 -41.20 6.65
CA ASP A 140 -10.76 -40.16 5.95
C ASP A 140 -11.06 -38.96 6.86
N SER A 141 -11.32 -39.21 8.14
CA SER A 141 -11.49 -38.13 9.12
C SER A 141 -10.20 -37.37 9.43
N CYS A 142 -9.04 -38.01 9.32
CA CYS A 142 -7.75 -37.35 9.51
C CYS A 142 -7.27 -36.62 8.24
N ASP A 143 -7.52 -37.17 7.04
CA ASP A 143 -7.06 -36.62 5.77
C ASP A 143 -8.05 -35.59 5.17
N SER A 144 -8.49 -34.63 5.99
CA SER A 144 -9.45 -33.59 5.60
C SER A 144 -8.98 -32.67 4.46
N HIS A 145 -7.69 -32.71 4.12
CA HIS A 145 -7.08 -31.90 3.07
C HIS A 145 -6.63 -32.71 1.84
N GLU A 146 -7.02 -33.99 1.71
CA GLU A 146 -6.61 -34.90 0.61
C GLU A 146 -5.08 -34.93 0.41
N SER A 147 -4.35 -34.82 1.53
CA SER A 147 -2.89 -34.80 1.55
C SER A 147 -2.27 -36.18 1.27
N ASN A 148 -3.11 -37.21 1.10
CA ASN A 148 -2.75 -38.59 0.76
C ASN A 148 -1.85 -39.26 1.81
N GLY A 149 -1.83 -38.73 3.03
CA GLY A 149 -1.18 -39.37 4.15
C GLY A 149 -1.32 -38.58 5.45
N ILE A 150 -1.47 -39.30 6.55
CA ILE A 150 -1.71 -38.72 7.88
C ILE A 150 -0.57 -39.09 8.83
N SER A 151 -0.36 -38.31 9.90
CA SER A 151 0.67 -38.67 10.87
C SER A 151 0.20 -39.77 11.82
N ILE A 152 1.15 -40.46 12.46
CA ILE A 152 0.86 -41.41 13.55
C ILE A 152 0.08 -40.71 14.67
N TYR A 153 0.39 -39.45 14.95
CA TYR A 153 -0.31 -38.67 15.97
C TYR A 153 -1.78 -38.45 15.63
N ASP A 154 -2.07 -38.02 14.40
CA ASP A 154 -3.45 -37.79 13.92
C ASP A 154 -4.26 -39.09 13.99
N PHE A 155 -3.67 -40.20 13.56
CA PHE A 155 -4.29 -41.52 13.66
C PHE A 155 -4.63 -41.91 15.10
N ILE A 156 -3.69 -41.73 16.05
CA ILE A 156 -3.91 -42.05 17.47
C ILE A 156 -5.05 -41.19 18.04
N MET A 157 -5.05 -39.87 17.78
CA MET A 157 -6.09 -38.97 18.27
C MET A 157 -7.48 -39.38 17.76
N GLN A 158 -7.58 -39.66 16.46
CA GLN A 158 -8.86 -39.98 15.86
C GLN A 158 -9.37 -41.36 16.24
N TYR A 159 -8.48 -42.34 16.43
CA TYR A 159 -8.83 -43.63 17.00
C TYR A 159 -9.38 -43.50 18.44
N ARG A 160 -8.83 -42.59 19.26
CA ARG A 160 -9.36 -42.30 20.61
C ARG A 160 -10.77 -41.75 20.55
N ILE A 161 -11.03 -40.79 19.66
CA ILE A 161 -12.37 -40.21 19.48
C ILE A 161 -13.38 -41.30 19.09
N MET A 162 -13.03 -42.15 18.13
CA MET A 162 -13.89 -43.26 17.71
C MET A 162 -14.16 -44.26 18.85
N ARG A 163 -13.14 -44.60 19.64
CA ARG A 163 -13.28 -45.46 20.83
C ARG A 163 -14.21 -44.85 21.87
N GLN A 164 -14.09 -43.56 22.12
CA GLN A 164 -14.95 -42.85 23.06
C GLN A 164 -16.41 -42.88 22.61
N GLN A 165 -16.66 -42.61 21.32
CA GLN A 165 -18.00 -42.68 20.74
C GLN A 165 -18.60 -44.09 20.83
N CYS A 166 -17.84 -45.14 20.50
CA CYS A 166 -18.31 -46.51 20.69
C CYS A 166 -18.56 -46.86 22.16
N SER A 167 -17.75 -46.33 23.09
CA SER A 167 -17.96 -46.57 24.53
C SER A 167 -19.19 -45.84 25.07
N GLU A 168 -19.51 -44.66 24.54
CA GLU A 168 -20.73 -43.92 24.87
C GLU A 168 -21.97 -44.64 24.29
N GLU A 169 -21.89 -45.14 23.06
CA GLU A 169 -22.93 -45.99 22.45
C GLU A 169 -23.13 -47.30 23.21
N GLN A 170 -22.06 -47.94 23.69
CA GLN A 170 -22.12 -49.18 24.50
C GLN A 170 -22.59 -48.91 25.93
N PHE A 171 -22.22 -47.78 26.54
CA PHE A 171 -22.69 -47.37 27.87
C PHE A 171 -24.19 -47.09 27.90
N VAL A 172 -24.76 -46.61 26.79
CA VAL A 172 -26.22 -46.47 26.63
C VAL A 172 -26.89 -47.85 26.41
N ALA A 173 -26.20 -48.80 25.77
CA ALA A 173 -26.76 -50.10 25.43
C ALA A 173 -26.73 -51.13 26.59
N ASP A 174 -25.70 -51.17 27.44
CA ASP A 174 -25.43 -52.36 28.27
C ASP A 174 -25.98 -52.38 29.72
N PRO A 175 -26.41 -51.28 30.39
CA PRO A 175 -27.09 -51.38 31.68
C PRO A 175 -28.61 -51.12 31.61
N TYR A 176 -29.13 -50.53 30.54
CA TYR A 176 -30.53 -50.08 30.48
C TYR A 176 -31.49 -51.04 29.78
N VAL A 177 -30.98 -51.93 28.92
CA VAL A 177 -31.85 -52.86 28.15
C VAL A 177 -32.49 -53.91 29.06
N SER A 178 -31.87 -54.30 30.17
CA SER A 178 -32.43 -55.32 31.08
C SER A 178 -33.42 -54.82 32.13
N SER A 179 -33.83 -53.54 32.07
CA SER A 179 -34.78 -52.95 33.03
C SER A 179 -36.09 -52.46 32.40
N LEU A 180 -36.26 -52.67 31.08
CA LEU A 180 -37.54 -52.53 30.41
C LEU A 180 -38.51 -53.57 30.99
N ASN A 181 -39.78 -53.21 31.16
CA ASN A 181 -40.78 -54.11 31.73
C ASN A 181 -40.73 -55.44 30.98
N LEU A 182 -40.89 -56.57 31.68
CA LEU A 182 -40.82 -57.94 31.13
C LEU A 182 -41.63 -58.15 29.83
N PHE A 183 -42.60 -57.27 29.59
CA PHE A 183 -43.48 -57.29 28.42
C PHE A 183 -43.12 -56.25 27.35
N GLU A 184 -42.42 -55.16 27.67
CA GLU A 184 -42.12 -54.04 26.76
C GLU A 184 -41.10 -54.41 25.66
N GLU A 185 -40.28 -55.44 25.90
CA GLU A 185 -39.36 -56.03 24.91
C GLU A 185 -40.08 -56.92 23.88
N LEU A 186 -41.23 -57.48 24.25
CA LEU A 186 -42.04 -58.37 23.41
C LEU A 186 -43.30 -57.67 22.85
N GLU A 187 -43.63 -56.50 23.37
CA GLU A 187 -44.87 -55.80 23.10
C GLU A 187 -44.78 -54.99 21.80
N ASN A 188 -45.68 -55.29 20.86
CA ASN A 188 -45.90 -54.40 19.72
C ASN A 188 -46.43 -53.06 20.23
N ARG A 189 -45.66 -51.99 20.02
CA ARG A 189 -45.94 -50.62 20.53
C ARG A 189 -47.33 -50.08 20.20
N ASP A 190 -47.96 -50.63 19.15
CA ASP A 190 -49.27 -50.19 18.66
C ASP A 190 -50.47 -50.95 19.27
N THR A 191 -50.28 -52.15 19.86
CA THR A 191 -51.42 -53.02 20.27
C THR A 191 -51.42 -53.43 21.74
N ARG A 192 -50.34 -53.17 22.49
CA ARG A 192 -50.18 -53.62 23.88
C ARG A 192 -50.48 -55.11 24.11
N SER A 193 -50.07 -55.92 23.15
CA SER A 193 -50.34 -57.34 23.11
C SER A 193 -49.08 -58.07 22.65
N VAL A 194 -48.80 -59.20 23.28
CA VAL A 194 -47.65 -60.06 22.95
C VAL A 194 -48.15 -61.36 22.32
N ASP A 195 -47.44 -61.87 21.32
CA ASP A 195 -47.73 -63.18 20.75
C ASP A 195 -47.46 -64.29 21.77
N ILE A 196 -48.36 -65.27 21.85
CA ILE A 196 -48.26 -66.36 22.85
C ILE A 196 -46.99 -67.18 22.65
N TYR A 197 -46.57 -67.39 21.40
CA TYR A 197 -45.37 -68.16 21.12
C TYR A 197 -44.12 -67.41 21.58
N GLU A 198 -44.03 -66.11 21.32
CA GLU A 198 -42.92 -65.26 21.77
C GLU A 198 -42.86 -65.17 23.30
N LEU A 199 -44.02 -65.02 23.95
CA LEU A 199 -44.12 -64.98 25.41
C LEU A 199 -43.70 -66.31 26.05
N THR A 200 -44.18 -67.43 25.53
CA THR A 200 -43.84 -68.77 26.06
C THR A 200 -42.37 -69.12 25.80
N GLU A 201 -41.79 -68.71 24.67
CA GLU A 201 -40.36 -68.84 24.40
C GLU A 201 -39.53 -68.00 25.38
N TYR A 202 -39.96 -66.77 25.67
CA TYR A 202 -39.31 -65.89 26.64
C TYR A 202 -39.36 -66.47 28.06
N TRP A 203 -40.52 -66.96 28.51
CA TRP A 203 -40.65 -67.63 29.80
C TRP A 203 -39.79 -68.89 29.90
N ASN A 204 -39.69 -69.66 28.82
CA ASN A 204 -38.81 -70.83 28.73
C ASN A 204 -37.32 -70.47 28.85
N LYS A 205 -36.88 -69.36 28.24
CA LYS A 205 -35.51 -68.83 28.43
C LYS A 205 -35.24 -68.42 29.88
N ASN A 206 -36.27 -68.01 30.61
CA ASN A 206 -36.20 -67.60 32.01
C ASN A 206 -36.51 -68.74 33.02
N GLY A 207 -36.61 -69.98 32.53
CA GLY A 207 -36.69 -71.18 33.37
C GLY A 207 -38.10 -71.69 33.68
N ILE A 208 -39.15 -71.14 33.05
CA ILE A 208 -40.53 -71.68 33.12
C ILE A 208 -40.78 -72.52 31.88
N ASN A 209 -41.01 -73.82 32.03
CA ASN A 209 -41.13 -74.67 30.85
C ASN A 209 -42.41 -74.35 30.03
N PHE A 210 -42.46 -74.81 28.78
CA PHE A 210 -43.61 -74.54 27.90
C PHE A 210 -44.94 -75.03 28.49
N GLU A 211 -44.96 -76.18 29.18
CA GLU A 211 -46.17 -76.75 29.75
C GLU A 211 -46.71 -75.89 30.91
N GLU A 212 -45.83 -75.44 31.81
CA GLU A 212 -46.10 -74.49 32.89
C GLU A 212 -46.59 -73.14 32.33
N SER A 213 -45.96 -72.67 31.26
CA SER A 213 -46.33 -71.43 30.57
C SER A 213 -47.78 -71.50 30.03
N PHE A 214 -48.15 -72.61 29.39
CA PHE A 214 -49.52 -72.81 28.91
C PHE A 214 -50.52 -73.02 30.05
N THR A 215 -50.12 -73.65 31.16
CA THR A 215 -51.00 -73.75 32.35
C THR A 215 -51.30 -72.39 32.93
N VAL A 216 -50.28 -71.53 33.08
CA VAL A 216 -50.47 -70.16 33.56
C VAL A 216 -51.41 -69.39 32.64
N LEU A 217 -51.18 -69.42 31.32
CA LEU A 217 -52.04 -68.74 30.35
C LEU A 217 -53.49 -69.26 30.35
N LYS A 218 -53.69 -70.56 30.60
CA LYS A 218 -55.01 -71.17 30.71
C LYS A 218 -55.73 -70.76 31.99
N ASP A 219 -55.00 -70.70 33.11
CA ASP A 219 -55.53 -70.30 34.42
C ASP A 219 -55.86 -68.80 34.48
N CYS A 220 -55.11 -67.97 33.74
CA CYS A 220 -55.42 -66.56 33.53
C CYS A 220 -56.81 -66.36 32.85
N GLY A 221 -57.30 -67.36 32.10
CA GLY A 221 -58.63 -67.40 31.49
C GLY A 221 -58.68 -67.00 30.02
N GLU A 222 -59.61 -67.62 29.26
CA GLU A 222 -59.77 -67.44 27.80
C GLU A 222 -60.05 -65.98 27.37
N SER A 223 -60.48 -65.11 28.30
CA SER A 223 -60.76 -63.69 28.04
C SER A 223 -59.52 -62.81 27.83
N LEU A 224 -58.32 -63.35 28.08
CA LEU A 224 -57.05 -62.65 27.91
C LEU A 224 -56.36 -62.97 26.59
N ILE A 225 -56.75 -64.08 25.96
CA ILE A 225 -56.18 -64.59 24.72
C ILE A 225 -57.12 -64.18 23.59
N THR A 226 -56.70 -63.22 22.77
CA THR A 226 -57.45 -62.77 21.60
C THR A 226 -56.62 -63.06 20.36
N ASN A 227 -57.10 -63.94 19.49
CA ASN A 227 -56.46 -64.27 18.21
C ASN A 227 -54.97 -64.66 18.32
N GLY A 228 -54.58 -65.43 19.35
CA GLY A 228 -53.19 -65.88 19.53
C GLY A 228 -52.28 -64.88 20.25
N THR A 229 -52.81 -63.74 20.70
CA THR A 229 -52.07 -62.71 21.44
C THR A 229 -52.63 -62.52 22.84
N VAL A 230 -51.78 -62.11 23.79
CA VAL A 230 -52.13 -61.85 25.18
C VAL A 230 -51.92 -60.38 25.51
N ASN A 231 -52.91 -59.77 26.15
CA ASN A 231 -52.79 -58.41 26.66
C ASN A 231 -51.89 -58.37 27.91
N THR A 232 -50.84 -57.57 27.83
CA THR A 232 -49.75 -57.43 28.82
C THR A 232 -50.22 -56.77 30.12
N ASP A 233 -51.02 -55.71 30.03
CA ASP A 233 -51.60 -54.99 31.18
C ASP A 233 -52.49 -55.91 32.02
N ARG A 234 -53.28 -56.77 31.37
CA ARG A 234 -54.16 -57.70 32.08
C ARG A 234 -53.43 -58.93 32.61
N LEU A 235 -52.45 -59.45 31.86
CA LEU A 235 -51.62 -60.56 32.32
C LEU A 235 -50.77 -60.15 33.53
N SER A 236 -50.15 -58.98 33.50
CA SER A 236 -49.40 -58.43 34.64
C SER A 236 -50.29 -58.23 35.87
N GLY A 237 -51.48 -57.65 35.71
CA GLY A 237 -52.45 -57.51 36.81
C GLY A 237 -52.88 -58.84 37.41
N TYR A 238 -53.13 -59.86 36.59
CA TYR A 238 -53.44 -61.21 37.08
C TYR A 238 -52.28 -61.83 37.87
N LEU A 239 -51.04 -61.73 37.35
CA LEU A 239 -49.86 -62.27 38.03
C LEU A 239 -49.57 -61.53 39.34
N GLU A 240 -49.81 -60.21 39.39
CA GLU A 240 -49.72 -59.42 40.63
C GLU A 240 -50.79 -59.86 41.66
N ASP A 241 -52.03 -60.07 41.22
CA ASP A 241 -53.12 -60.53 42.09
C ASP A 241 -52.83 -61.92 42.66
N GLU A 242 -52.33 -62.86 41.84
CA GLU A 242 -51.91 -64.18 42.31
C GLU A 242 -50.72 -64.09 43.28
N LEU A 243 -49.70 -63.27 42.95
CA LEU A 243 -48.58 -63.05 43.85
C LEU A 243 -49.05 -62.50 45.21
N ASN A 244 -50.00 -61.56 45.21
CA ASN A 244 -50.56 -60.96 46.42
C ASN A 244 -51.40 -61.94 47.26
N LYS A 245 -52.10 -62.89 46.62
CA LYS A 245 -52.83 -63.96 47.32
C LYS A 245 -51.90 -64.89 48.09
N TYR A 246 -50.76 -65.25 47.49
CA TYR A 246 -49.80 -66.16 48.12
C TYR A 246 -48.77 -65.47 49.03
N LEU A 247 -48.55 -64.16 48.89
CA LEU A 247 -47.62 -63.36 49.69
C LEU A 247 -47.71 -63.55 51.22
N PRO A 248 -48.91 -63.71 51.83
CA PRO A 248 -49.05 -63.97 53.27
C PRO A 248 -48.59 -65.36 53.69
N THR A 249 -48.61 -66.34 52.78
CA THR A 249 -48.32 -67.75 53.03
C THR A 249 -46.88 -68.16 52.70
N LEU A 250 -46.13 -67.29 52.01
CA LEU A 250 -44.74 -67.52 51.65
C LEU A 250 -43.80 -67.53 52.87
N ASN A 251 -42.67 -68.24 52.73
CA ASN A 251 -41.58 -68.21 53.68
C ASN A 251 -41.10 -66.75 53.90
N PRO A 252 -40.86 -66.29 55.15
CA PRO A 252 -40.35 -64.96 55.45
C PRO A 252 -39.17 -64.49 54.59
N THR A 253 -38.23 -65.39 54.26
CA THR A 253 -37.08 -65.06 53.41
C THR A 253 -37.51 -64.65 51.99
N VAL A 254 -38.45 -65.40 51.41
CA VAL A 254 -39.00 -65.13 50.07
C VAL A 254 -39.84 -63.85 50.09
N LYS A 255 -40.63 -63.65 51.14
CA LYS A 255 -41.41 -62.42 51.34
C LYS A 255 -40.52 -61.19 51.42
N CYS A 256 -39.41 -61.26 52.15
CA CYS A 256 -38.42 -60.18 52.20
C CYS A 256 -37.80 -59.90 50.84
N ALA A 257 -37.48 -60.94 50.05
CA ALA A 257 -36.94 -60.76 48.70
C ALA A 257 -37.95 -60.07 47.77
N VAL A 258 -39.21 -60.52 47.74
CA VAL A 258 -40.27 -59.92 46.92
C VAL A 258 -40.51 -58.46 47.30
N VAL A 259 -40.61 -58.14 48.60
CA VAL A 259 -40.80 -56.75 49.06
C VAL A 259 -39.60 -55.87 48.71
N SER A 260 -38.37 -56.39 48.83
CA SER A 260 -37.16 -55.64 48.47
C SER A 260 -37.11 -55.33 46.98
N LEU A 261 -37.45 -56.31 46.13
CA LEU A 261 -37.52 -56.12 44.68
C LEU A 261 -38.62 -55.11 44.28
N TYR A 262 -39.79 -55.18 44.90
CA TYR A 262 -40.87 -54.21 44.67
C TYR A 262 -40.42 -52.78 44.99
N ARG A 263 -39.72 -52.58 46.12
CA ARG A 263 -39.17 -51.26 46.50
C ARG A 263 -38.07 -50.78 45.55
N CYS A 264 -37.20 -51.67 45.08
CA CYS A 264 -36.20 -51.35 44.06
C CYS A 264 -36.88 -50.89 42.76
N LEU A 265 -37.95 -51.56 42.33
CA LEU A 265 -38.71 -51.17 41.13
C LEU A 265 -39.40 -49.81 41.31
N GLU A 266 -40.03 -49.54 42.45
CA GLU A 266 -40.63 -48.24 42.73
C GLU A 266 -39.59 -47.10 42.71
N TYR A 267 -38.42 -47.33 43.29
CA TYR A 267 -37.31 -46.38 43.27
C TYR A 267 -36.80 -46.10 41.85
N MET A 268 -36.60 -47.16 41.05
CA MET A 268 -36.22 -47.04 39.63
C MET A 268 -37.26 -46.26 38.83
N LYS A 269 -38.56 -46.54 39.02
CA LYS A 269 -39.67 -45.79 38.38
C LYS A 269 -39.68 -44.31 38.79
N ALA A 270 -39.33 -43.99 40.04
CA ALA A 270 -39.23 -42.61 40.49
C ALA A 270 -38.05 -41.88 39.85
N GLN A 271 -36.89 -42.53 39.76
CA GLN A 271 -35.71 -42.00 39.08
C GLN A 271 -35.96 -41.76 37.58
N LEU A 272 -36.64 -42.68 36.91
CA LEU A 272 -37.01 -42.54 35.49
C LEU A 272 -37.92 -41.31 35.27
N ARG A 273 -38.96 -41.13 36.09
CA ARG A 273 -39.83 -39.95 35.99
C ARG A 273 -39.09 -38.63 36.22
N GLU A 274 -38.05 -38.64 37.03
CA GLU A 274 -37.23 -37.46 37.28
C GLU A 274 -36.27 -37.19 36.11
N SER A 275 -35.67 -38.23 35.53
CA SER A 275 -34.86 -38.08 34.31
C SER A 275 -35.69 -37.58 33.13
N GLU A 276 -36.92 -38.06 32.95
CA GLU A 276 -37.85 -37.57 31.91
C GLU A 276 -38.14 -36.07 32.05
N LYS A 277 -38.37 -35.58 33.27
CA LYS A 277 -38.55 -34.14 33.52
C LYS A 277 -37.29 -33.33 33.21
N ASN A 278 -36.13 -33.87 33.60
CA ASN A 278 -34.84 -33.23 33.33
C ASN A 278 -34.57 -33.14 31.84
N VAL A 279 -34.83 -34.20 31.08
CA VAL A 279 -34.74 -34.20 29.62
C VAL A 279 -35.66 -33.14 29.02
N ALA A 280 -36.94 -33.12 29.40
CA ALA A 280 -37.89 -32.12 28.91
C ALA A 280 -37.45 -30.67 29.23
N TYR A 281 -36.87 -30.45 30.42
CA TYR A 281 -36.31 -29.16 30.80
C TYR A 281 -35.11 -28.77 29.93
N PHE A 282 -34.15 -29.68 29.71
CA PHE A 282 -32.99 -29.42 28.88
C PHE A 282 -33.35 -29.20 27.40
N THR A 283 -34.32 -29.95 26.87
CA THR A 283 -34.84 -29.72 25.51
C THR A 283 -35.40 -28.30 25.37
N LYS A 284 -36.18 -27.82 26.35
CA LYS A 284 -36.69 -26.45 26.35
C LYS A 284 -35.57 -25.40 26.44
N GLN A 285 -34.54 -25.64 27.25
CA GLN A 285 -33.39 -24.74 27.32
C GLN A 285 -32.62 -24.70 26.00
N LEU A 286 -32.47 -25.85 25.34
CA LEU A 286 -31.84 -25.95 24.02
C LEU A 286 -32.65 -25.18 22.96
N GLU A 287 -33.97 -25.30 22.95
CA GLU A 287 -34.84 -24.54 22.06
C GLU A 287 -34.68 -23.02 22.26
N LEU A 288 -34.66 -22.55 23.52
CA LEU A 288 -34.44 -21.13 23.82
C LEU A 288 -33.03 -20.66 23.42
N ALA A 289 -32.01 -21.49 23.61
CA ALA A 289 -30.66 -21.20 23.17
C ALA A 289 -30.56 -21.11 21.64
N ASN A 290 -31.22 -22.02 20.92
CA ASN A 290 -31.30 -22.00 19.47
C ASN A 290 -32.03 -20.75 18.96
N GLN A 291 -33.17 -20.37 19.58
CA GLN A 291 -33.87 -19.12 19.25
C GLN A 291 -32.98 -17.88 19.43
N ARG A 292 -32.24 -17.82 20.54
CA ARG A 292 -31.26 -16.73 20.77
C ARG A 292 -30.15 -16.71 19.74
N SER A 293 -29.64 -17.89 19.37
CA SER A 293 -28.63 -18.03 18.32
C SER A 293 -29.15 -17.54 16.97
N THR A 294 -30.38 -17.90 16.58
CA THR A 294 -31.01 -17.43 15.35
C THR A 294 -31.16 -15.91 15.33
N MET A 295 -31.66 -15.30 16.41
CA MET A 295 -31.77 -13.83 16.50
C MET A 295 -30.40 -13.14 16.39
N LEU A 296 -29.36 -13.70 17.03
CA LEU A 296 -28.00 -13.16 16.92
C LEU A 296 -27.47 -13.24 15.49
N ILE A 297 -27.74 -14.33 14.77
CA ILE A 297 -27.37 -14.47 13.35
C ILE A 297 -28.07 -13.39 12.52
N GLU A 298 -29.38 -13.19 12.70
CA GLU A 298 -30.15 -12.15 11.99
C GLU A 298 -29.63 -10.74 12.29
N GLU A 299 -29.26 -10.44 13.55
CA GLU A 299 -28.65 -9.18 13.93
C GLU A 299 -27.26 -8.98 13.30
N LEU A 300 -26.44 -10.03 13.27
CA LEU A 300 -25.13 -10.00 12.62
C LEU A 300 -25.25 -9.79 11.10
N ASP A 301 -26.19 -10.46 10.45
CA ASP A 301 -26.46 -10.31 9.01
C ASP A 301 -26.95 -8.88 8.70
N HIS A 302 -27.84 -8.33 9.52
CA HIS A 302 -28.31 -6.95 9.36
C HIS A 302 -27.18 -5.93 9.55
N ASN A 303 -26.33 -6.14 10.55
CA ASN A 303 -25.16 -5.30 10.80
C ASN A 303 -24.15 -5.39 9.64
N GLN A 304 -23.87 -6.60 9.15
CA GLN A 304 -22.98 -6.82 8.02
C GLN A 304 -23.51 -6.14 6.75
N TRP A 305 -24.79 -6.32 6.43
CA TRP A 305 -25.44 -5.65 5.31
C TRP A 305 -25.34 -4.12 5.42
N THR A 306 -25.53 -3.56 6.62
CA THR A 306 -25.42 -2.12 6.86
C THR A 306 -23.98 -1.62 6.68
N ILE A 307 -22.98 -2.39 7.12
CA ILE A 307 -21.56 -2.07 6.92
C ILE A 307 -21.23 -2.11 5.42
N GLU A 308 -21.67 -3.13 4.70
CA GLU A 308 -21.44 -3.28 3.26
C GLU A 308 -22.06 -2.13 2.47
N GLN A 309 -23.32 -1.77 2.75
CA GLN A 309 -23.99 -0.61 2.13
C GLN A 309 -23.22 0.70 2.38
N ASN A 310 -22.74 0.91 3.61
CA ASN A 310 -21.96 2.10 3.94
C ASN A 310 -20.58 2.11 3.25
N CYS A 311 -19.93 0.96 3.13
CA CYS A 311 -18.67 0.81 2.40
C CYS A 311 -18.87 1.06 0.90
N GLU A 312 -19.92 0.50 0.30
CA GLU A 312 -20.26 0.72 -1.11
C GLU A 312 -20.56 2.19 -1.38
N LYS A 313 -21.32 2.86 -0.50
CA LYS A 313 -21.59 4.30 -0.60
C LYS A 313 -20.30 5.13 -0.55
N LYS A 314 -19.41 4.85 0.40
CA LYS A 314 -18.11 5.54 0.51
C LYS A 314 -17.22 5.30 -0.70
N LEU A 315 -17.27 4.10 -1.27
CA LEU A 315 -16.54 3.77 -2.50
C LEU A 315 -17.07 4.61 -3.66
N LYS A 316 -18.39 4.67 -3.86
CA LYS A 316 -19.03 5.49 -4.89
C LYS A 316 -18.70 6.97 -4.74
N GLU A 317 -18.80 7.52 -3.52
CA GLU A 317 -18.42 8.92 -3.25
C GLU A 317 -16.95 9.20 -3.59
N LEU A 318 -16.05 8.25 -3.31
CA LEU A 318 -14.63 8.37 -3.61
C LEU A 318 -14.35 8.24 -5.12
N GLU A 319 -15.02 7.33 -5.81
CA GLU A 319 -14.96 7.18 -7.27
C GLU A 319 -15.46 8.43 -7.98
N GLU A 320 -16.61 8.99 -7.54
CA GLU A 320 -17.14 10.26 -8.06
C GLU A 320 -16.15 11.41 -7.84
N HIS A 321 -15.58 11.53 -6.64
CA HIS A 321 -14.58 12.55 -6.35
C HIS A 321 -13.32 12.39 -7.23
N GLN A 322 -12.85 11.16 -7.44
CA GLN A 322 -11.72 10.90 -8.33
C GLN A 322 -12.05 11.21 -9.79
N HIS A 323 -13.26 10.87 -10.24
CA HIS A 323 -13.72 11.17 -11.59
C HIS A 323 -13.77 12.69 -11.83
N MET A 324 -14.34 13.44 -10.89
CA MET A 324 -14.34 14.90 -10.92
C MET A 324 -12.92 15.46 -10.96
N ARG A 325 -11.98 14.90 -10.18
CA ARG A 325 -10.59 15.33 -10.18
C ARG A 325 -9.87 15.06 -11.50
N ILE A 326 -10.18 13.94 -12.15
CA ILE A 326 -9.66 13.61 -13.48
C ILE A 326 -10.19 14.62 -14.50
N MET A 327 -11.50 14.90 -14.50
CA MET A 327 -12.09 15.91 -15.39
C MET A 327 -11.43 17.29 -15.22
N GLU A 328 -11.21 17.74 -13.98
CA GLU A 328 -10.51 19.01 -13.70
C GLU A 328 -9.05 19.03 -14.21
N LEU A 329 -8.37 17.88 -14.21
CA LEU A 329 -7.01 17.75 -14.72
C LEU A 329 -6.98 17.74 -16.24
N GLU A 330 -7.92 17.03 -16.87
CA GLU A 330 -8.09 16.99 -18.32
C GLU A 330 -8.44 18.37 -18.87
N GLU A 331 -9.34 19.10 -18.22
CA GLU A 331 -9.68 20.47 -18.62
C GLU A 331 -8.46 21.40 -18.54
N ARG A 332 -7.70 21.35 -17.43
CA ARG A 332 -6.47 22.14 -17.28
C ARG A 332 -5.43 21.76 -18.32
N HIS A 333 -5.26 20.48 -18.59
CA HIS A 333 -4.33 20.00 -19.62
C HIS A 333 -4.74 20.50 -21.01
N GLU A 334 -6.03 20.48 -21.36
CA GLU A 334 -6.49 21.00 -22.65
C GLU A 334 -6.30 22.51 -22.75
N GLN A 335 -6.54 23.26 -21.66
CA GLN A 335 -6.24 24.70 -21.59
C GLN A 335 -4.74 24.99 -21.78
N GLU A 336 -3.85 24.24 -21.12
CA GLU A 336 -2.40 24.37 -21.25
C GLU A 336 -1.93 24.02 -22.67
N LYS A 337 -2.48 22.96 -23.26
CA LYS A 337 -2.20 22.56 -24.64
C LYS A 337 -2.62 23.64 -25.64
N LEU A 338 -3.82 24.22 -25.48
CA LEU A 338 -4.27 25.35 -26.31
C LEU A 338 -3.37 26.58 -26.13
N PHE A 339 -2.92 26.86 -24.91
CA PHE A 339 -1.98 27.95 -24.64
C PHE A 339 -0.63 27.72 -25.31
N MET A 340 -0.05 26.52 -25.17
CA MET A 340 1.20 26.14 -25.83
C MET A 340 1.09 26.21 -27.36
N GLN A 341 -0.02 25.75 -27.93
CA GLN A 341 -0.26 25.84 -29.37
C GLN A 341 -0.29 27.31 -29.86
N LYS A 342 -0.91 28.21 -29.09
CA LYS A 342 -0.90 29.66 -29.39
C LYS A 342 0.50 30.26 -29.30
N GLU A 343 1.31 29.84 -28.33
CA GLU A 343 2.69 30.33 -28.22
C GLU A 343 3.57 29.78 -29.36
N ILE A 344 3.40 28.51 -29.75
CA ILE A 344 4.10 27.92 -30.91
C ILE A 344 3.78 28.70 -32.18
N THR A 345 2.49 28.91 -32.48
CA THR A 345 2.08 29.66 -33.68
C THR A 345 2.66 31.09 -33.70
N LYS A 346 2.68 31.77 -32.54
CA LYS A 346 3.32 33.09 -32.42
C LYS A 346 4.83 33.04 -32.67
N LEU A 347 5.54 32.06 -32.10
CA LEU A 347 6.97 31.89 -32.33
C LEU A 347 7.29 31.53 -33.79
N GLU A 348 6.42 30.76 -34.46
CA GLU A 348 6.52 30.48 -35.89
C GLU A 348 6.35 31.75 -36.72
N GLU A 349 5.36 32.60 -36.40
CA GLU A 349 5.17 33.91 -37.04
C GLU A 349 6.41 34.81 -36.85
N GLU A 350 6.92 34.94 -35.62
CA GLU A 350 8.14 35.72 -35.33
C GLU A 350 9.37 35.17 -36.09
N LEU A 351 9.49 33.84 -36.19
CA LEU A 351 10.55 33.19 -36.96
C LEU A 351 10.43 33.48 -38.46
N THR A 352 9.22 33.42 -39.02
CA THR A 352 8.99 33.76 -40.44
C THR A 352 9.31 35.22 -40.72
N HIS A 353 8.91 36.14 -39.83
CA HIS A 353 9.22 37.56 -39.94
C HIS A 353 10.73 37.81 -39.89
N SER A 354 11.42 37.20 -38.93
CA SER A 354 12.89 37.30 -38.82
C SER A 354 13.60 36.76 -40.07
N ARG A 355 13.12 35.65 -40.66
CA ARG A 355 13.63 35.12 -41.93
C ARG A 355 13.44 36.11 -43.09
N GLN A 356 12.27 36.75 -43.19
CA GLN A 356 12.01 37.78 -44.20
C GLN A 356 12.92 39.00 -44.04
N VAL A 357 13.08 39.51 -42.81
CA VAL A 357 13.99 40.62 -42.50
C VAL A 357 15.43 40.26 -42.85
N LYS A 358 15.89 39.06 -42.46
CA LYS A 358 17.23 38.55 -42.80
C LYS A 358 17.42 38.46 -44.31
N GLN A 359 16.43 37.99 -45.05
CA GLN A 359 16.49 37.93 -46.51
C GLN A 359 16.57 39.33 -47.13
N SER A 360 15.75 40.28 -46.66
CA SER A 360 15.78 41.68 -47.10
C SER A 360 17.16 42.31 -46.84
N MET A 361 17.72 42.13 -45.65
CA MET A 361 19.05 42.64 -45.30
C MET A 361 20.15 42.00 -46.14
N ARG A 362 20.08 40.68 -46.41
CA ARG A 362 21.00 40.01 -47.33
C ARG A 362 20.93 40.61 -48.74
N SER A 363 19.74 40.87 -49.27
CA SER A 363 19.57 41.53 -50.58
C SER A 363 20.16 42.95 -50.60
N ARG A 364 19.98 43.73 -49.53
CA ARG A 364 20.60 45.06 -49.39
C ARG A 364 22.12 44.97 -49.31
N LEU A 365 22.66 44.02 -48.55
CA LEU A 365 24.09 43.80 -48.42
C LEU A 365 24.73 43.45 -49.77
N ILE A 366 24.11 42.56 -50.55
CA ILE A 366 24.57 42.27 -51.92
C ILE A 366 24.58 43.52 -52.81
N LEU A 367 23.58 44.40 -52.69
CA LEU A 367 23.54 45.66 -53.44
C LEU A 367 24.69 46.60 -53.05
N VAL A 368 24.95 46.73 -51.75
CA VAL A 368 26.05 47.55 -51.22
C VAL A 368 27.40 46.97 -51.61
N GLU A 369 27.59 45.65 -51.54
CA GLU A 369 28.80 44.97 -52.02
C GLU A 369 29.04 45.26 -53.51
N ARG A 370 28.00 45.19 -54.34
CA ARG A 370 28.10 45.59 -55.77
C ARG A 370 28.43 47.07 -55.96
N GLN A 371 27.93 47.96 -55.11
CA GLN A 371 28.28 49.39 -55.16
C GLN A 371 29.74 49.61 -54.74
N ASN A 372 30.18 48.99 -53.65
CA ASN A 372 31.56 49.05 -53.18
C ASN A 372 32.53 48.50 -54.22
N ASN A 373 32.19 47.39 -54.89
CA ASN A 373 33.02 46.85 -55.97
C ASN A 373 33.16 47.85 -57.12
N ARG A 374 32.05 48.47 -57.57
CA ARG A 374 32.08 49.53 -58.59
C ARG A 374 32.93 50.72 -58.17
N MET A 375 32.74 51.23 -56.96
CA MET A 375 33.54 52.33 -56.42
C MET A 375 35.03 51.95 -56.30
N SER A 376 35.33 50.70 -55.96
CA SER A 376 36.70 50.19 -55.89
C SER A 376 37.35 50.10 -57.27
N GLU A 377 36.61 49.68 -58.30
CA GLU A 377 37.04 49.69 -59.70
C GLU A 377 37.31 51.11 -60.17
N GLU A 378 36.38 52.04 -59.96
CA GLU A 378 36.54 53.48 -60.27
C GLU A 378 37.77 54.07 -59.55
N ASN A 379 37.97 53.75 -58.27
CA ASN A 379 39.12 54.23 -57.51
C ASN A 379 40.45 53.65 -58.03
N ALA A 380 40.45 52.39 -58.48
CA ALA A 380 41.61 51.77 -59.12
C ALA A 380 41.93 52.43 -60.46
N GLU A 381 40.91 52.74 -61.27
CA GLU A 381 41.07 53.50 -62.53
C GLU A 381 41.59 54.92 -62.27
N LEU A 382 41.04 55.64 -61.29
CA LEU A 382 41.50 56.97 -60.90
C LEU A 382 42.93 56.92 -60.38
N SER A 383 43.30 55.93 -59.58
CA SER A 383 44.68 55.73 -59.12
C SER A 383 45.63 55.41 -60.28
N ALA A 384 45.21 54.60 -61.26
CA ALA A 384 45.99 54.34 -62.47
C ALA A 384 46.16 55.61 -63.33
N ASN A 385 45.12 56.45 -63.42
CA ASN A 385 45.21 57.73 -64.12
C ASN A 385 46.10 58.73 -63.36
N ALA A 386 46.02 58.78 -62.03
CA ALA A 386 46.88 59.61 -61.19
C ALA A 386 48.35 59.22 -61.37
N THR A 387 48.69 57.93 -61.30
CA THR A 387 50.07 57.45 -61.53
C THR A 387 50.56 57.75 -62.95
N ARG A 388 49.72 57.63 -63.98
CA ARG A 388 50.06 58.06 -65.36
C ARG A 388 50.36 59.57 -65.43
N LEU A 389 49.54 60.39 -64.79
CA LEU A 389 49.75 61.84 -64.73
C LEU A 389 51.02 62.18 -63.93
N GLU A 390 51.29 61.48 -62.83
CA GLU A 390 52.52 61.63 -62.05
C GLU A 390 53.75 61.28 -62.89
N GLN A 391 53.71 60.20 -63.67
CA GLN A 391 54.78 59.84 -64.61
C GLN A 391 54.97 60.91 -65.69
N HIS A 392 53.90 61.41 -66.29
CA HIS A 392 53.98 62.49 -67.28
C HIS A 392 54.53 63.79 -66.66
N ASN A 393 54.14 64.11 -65.43
CA ASN A 393 54.64 65.26 -64.70
C ASN A 393 56.14 65.09 -64.34
N ALA A 394 56.57 63.88 -63.97
CA ALA A 394 57.99 63.57 -63.79
C ALA A 394 58.78 63.71 -65.09
N GLN A 395 58.22 63.28 -66.22
CA GLN A 395 58.81 63.45 -67.55
C GLN A 395 58.95 64.93 -67.92
N LEU A 396 57.89 65.73 -67.74
CA LEU A 396 57.93 67.18 -67.96
C LEU A 396 58.96 67.86 -67.05
N LYS A 397 59.07 67.46 -65.79
CA LYS A 397 60.12 67.96 -64.88
C LYS A 397 61.52 67.61 -65.41
N ALA A 398 61.73 66.39 -65.91
CA ALA A 398 63.00 65.99 -66.51
C ALA A 398 63.32 66.80 -67.79
N ASP A 399 62.31 67.10 -68.62
CA ASP A 399 62.48 67.91 -69.83
C ASP A 399 62.74 69.39 -69.50
N ILE A 400 62.11 69.95 -68.45
CA ILE A 400 62.45 71.28 -67.92
C ILE A 400 63.91 71.31 -67.44
N ILE A 401 64.38 70.26 -66.76
CA ILE A 401 65.78 70.15 -66.33
C ILE A 401 66.73 70.09 -67.55
N LYS A 402 66.35 69.44 -68.65
CA LYS A 402 67.15 69.41 -69.88
C LYS A 402 67.22 70.77 -70.60
N ILE A 403 66.14 71.57 -70.56
CA ILE A 403 66.11 72.93 -71.13
C ILE A 403 66.97 73.89 -70.29
N ARG A 404 67.20 73.58 -69.00
CA ARG A 404 68.08 74.31 -68.10
C ARG A 404 69.56 73.94 -68.33
N GLN A 405 70.12 74.27 -69.49
CA GLN A 405 71.58 74.19 -69.71
C GLN A 405 72.34 75.36 -69.05
N PRO A 406 73.63 75.18 -68.68
CA PRO A 406 74.29 75.94 -67.60
C PRO A 406 75.20 77.10 -68.06
N ASP A 407 74.78 77.94 -69.01
CA ASP A 407 75.63 79.04 -69.51
C ASP A 407 75.44 80.39 -68.77
N ASP A 408 74.41 80.56 -67.93
CA ASP A 408 74.16 81.83 -67.21
C ASP A 408 74.70 81.88 -65.76
N SER A 409 75.31 80.79 -65.28
CA SER A 409 75.67 80.63 -63.86
C SER A 409 76.82 81.54 -63.40
N LYS A 410 77.69 82.01 -64.32
CA LYS A 410 78.81 82.90 -63.97
C LYS A 410 78.42 84.38 -63.90
N GLN A 411 77.43 84.82 -64.68
CA GLN A 411 76.95 86.21 -64.63
C GLN A 411 76.07 86.46 -63.41
N LEU A 412 75.24 85.49 -63.00
CA LEU A 412 74.33 85.65 -61.86
C LEU A 412 75.07 85.81 -60.51
N VAL A 413 76.22 85.14 -60.33
CA VAL A 413 77.05 85.26 -59.11
C VAL A 413 77.74 86.62 -59.03
N LEU A 414 78.20 87.16 -60.17
CA LEU A 414 78.83 88.48 -60.27
C LEU A 414 77.83 89.62 -59.98
N TRP A 415 76.60 89.52 -60.49
CA TRP A 415 75.54 90.49 -60.18
C TRP A 415 75.10 90.40 -58.71
N LYS A 416 75.05 89.19 -58.13
CA LYS A 416 74.71 89.01 -56.71
C LYS A 416 75.75 89.66 -55.78
N GLN A 417 77.05 89.49 -56.04
CA GLN A 417 78.11 90.17 -55.27
C GLN A 417 78.09 91.71 -55.43
N LYS A 418 77.76 92.22 -56.63
CA LYS A 418 77.68 93.67 -56.89
C LYS A 418 76.47 94.31 -56.20
N VAL A 419 75.34 93.60 -56.13
CA VAL A 419 74.14 94.02 -55.40
C VAL A 419 74.40 94.01 -53.88
N ASP A 420 75.06 93.00 -53.33
CA ASP A 420 75.36 92.95 -51.89
C ASP A 420 76.30 94.09 -51.43
N LEU A 421 77.28 94.47 -52.26
CA LEU A 421 78.13 95.64 -52.01
C LEU A 421 77.35 96.96 -52.07
N LEU A 422 76.45 97.13 -53.04
CA LEU A 422 75.61 98.33 -53.17
C LEU A 422 74.55 98.44 -52.07
N VAL A 423 74.01 97.31 -51.59
CA VAL A 423 73.07 97.27 -50.46
C VAL A 423 73.78 97.65 -49.16
N ASN A 424 74.99 97.15 -48.91
CA ASN A 424 75.77 97.54 -47.73
C ASN A 424 76.23 99.01 -47.76
N HIS A 425 76.56 99.55 -48.93
CA HIS A 425 76.88 100.98 -49.08
C HIS A 425 75.63 101.87 -48.86
N ASN A 426 74.48 101.48 -49.40
CA ASN A 426 73.21 102.17 -49.16
C ASN A 426 72.76 102.10 -47.69
N LYS A 427 73.00 100.99 -47.00
CA LYS A 427 72.70 100.87 -45.56
C LYS A 427 73.52 101.86 -44.74
N ARG A 428 74.83 101.97 -45.00
CA ARG A 428 75.71 102.96 -44.33
C ARG A 428 75.35 104.41 -44.65
N LEU A 429 74.91 104.71 -45.88
CA LEU A 429 74.44 106.05 -46.25
C LEU A 429 73.13 106.40 -45.54
N ARG A 430 72.19 105.45 -45.41
CA ARG A 430 70.92 105.66 -44.67
C ARG A 430 71.15 105.88 -43.18
N GLU A 431 72.09 105.15 -42.56
CA GLU A 431 72.47 105.35 -41.15
C GLU A 431 73.11 106.74 -40.92
N LYS A 432 73.96 107.22 -41.84
CA LYS A 432 74.61 108.54 -41.75
C LYS A 432 73.66 109.72 -42.05
N ILE A 433 72.68 109.51 -42.93
CA ILE A 433 71.58 110.47 -43.15
C ILE A 433 70.67 110.53 -41.91
N SER A 434 70.38 109.40 -41.27
CA SER A 434 69.56 109.35 -40.04
C SER A 434 70.18 110.15 -38.88
N GLU A 435 71.50 110.09 -38.67
CA GLU A 435 72.19 110.89 -37.63
C GLU A 435 72.17 112.41 -37.90
N LEU A 436 72.34 112.84 -39.16
CA LEU A 436 72.28 114.25 -39.55
C LEU A 436 70.85 114.82 -39.52
N THR A 437 69.84 113.97 -39.76
CA THR A 437 68.43 114.36 -39.71
C THR A 437 67.91 114.46 -38.27
N ALA A 438 68.40 113.61 -37.36
CA ALA A 438 68.07 113.69 -35.93
C ALA A 438 68.70 114.92 -35.22
N ALA A 439 69.88 115.39 -35.65
CA ALA A 439 70.51 116.60 -35.12
C ALA A 439 69.90 117.92 -35.64
N SER A 440 69.18 117.90 -36.76
CA SER A 440 68.53 119.08 -37.36
C SER A 440 67.03 119.20 -37.06
N GLN A 441 66.34 118.09 -36.74
CA GLN A 441 64.91 118.09 -36.39
C GLN A 441 64.59 118.50 -34.94
N ALA A 442 65.59 118.70 -34.08
CA ALA A 442 65.42 119.27 -32.73
C ALA A 442 65.22 120.81 -32.71
N LYS A 443 65.34 121.51 -33.86
CA LYS A 443 65.28 122.99 -33.94
C LYS A 443 64.10 123.56 -34.75
N ALA A 444 63.16 122.75 -35.22
CA ALA A 444 62.04 123.25 -36.03
C ALA A 444 60.68 122.61 -35.74
N LEU A 445 60.48 122.11 -34.50
CA LEU A 445 59.14 121.95 -33.91
C LEU A 445 58.63 123.31 -33.40
N GLU A 446 58.56 124.29 -34.31
CA GLU A 446 57.93 125.59 -34.05
C GLU A 446 57.56 126.26 -35.38
N LYS A 447 56.67 125.64 -36.15
CA LYS A 447 55.64 126.32 -36.97
C LYS A 447 54.86 125.32 -37.81
N ASN A 448 53.68 125.00 -37.28
CA ASN A 448 52.41 124.83 -37.97
C ASN A 448 52.43 124.66 -39.51
N ARG A 449 51.99 123.51 -40.04
CA ARG A 449 50.57 123.10 -40.21
C ARG A 449 49.97 123.75 -41.46
N LYS A 450 49.65 122.94 -42.49
CA LYS A 450 48.31 122.84 -43.12
C LYS A 450 48.28 122.19 -44.54
N TYR A 451 47.40 121.19 -44.65
CA TYR A 451 46.51 120.77 -45.76
C TYR A 451 47.04 120.03 -47.01
N ALA A 452 46.51 118.80 -47.18
CA ALA A 452 45.69 118.28 -48.29
C ALA A 452 45.70 116.73 -48.18
N ASP A 453 44.68 116.07 -47.63
CA ASP A 453 43.44 115.60 -48.30
C ASP A 453 43.62 115.16 -49.75
N GLU A 454 43.55 113.84 -49.98
CA GLU A 454 42.57 113.18 -50.87
C GLU A 454 42.84 111.66 -50.98
N GLU A 455 41.79 110.87 -50.70
CA GLU A 455 41.62 109.45 -51.03
C GLU A 455 40.98 109.35 -52.45
N PRO A 456 40.98 108.20 -53.19
CA PRO A 456 39.92 107.21 -52.96
C PRO A 456 40.14 105.73 -53.43
N SER A 457 39.39 104.82 -52.78
CA SER A 457 38.72 103.58 -53.30
C SER A 457 39.56 102.46 -53.97
N THR A 458 39.36 101.16 -53.74
CA THR A 458 38.11 100.39 -53.93
C THR A 458 38.24 98.92 -53.45
N SER A 459 37.13 98.39 -52.90
CA SER A 459 36.56 97.02 -53.03
C SER A 459 37.28 95.75 -52.57
N MET A 460 36.59 95.00 -51.68
CA MET A 460 36.13 93.59 -51.79
C MET A 460 36.16 92.96 -50.39
N ALA A 461 35.04 93.00 -49.67
CA ALA A 461 33.95 92.01 -49.70
C ALA A 461 34.11 90.96 -48.58
N GLU A 462 33.13 90.99 -47.71
CA GLU A 462 32.92 90.22 -46.48
C GLU A 462 32.56 88.75 -46.76
N ALA A 463 32.74 87.89 -45.75
CA ALA A 463 31.72 87.05 -45.10
C ALA A 463 32.36 85.75 -44.51
N PRO A 464 31.65 84.95 -43.69
CA PRO A 464 31.09 85.31 -42.39
C PRO A 464 31.21 84.19 -41.33
N SER A 465 30.83 84.53 -40.10
CA SER A 465 30.45 83.64 -39.00
C SER A 465 29.40 82.59 -39.43
N ILE A 466 29.80 81.33 -39.46
CA ILE A 466 28.99 80.17 -39.84
C ILE A 466 28.19 79.71 -38.61
N TRP A 467 26.85 79.72 -38.66
CA TRP A 467 25.93 78.73 -38.06
C TRP A 467 24.58 78.86 -38.79
N SER A 468 24.03 77.73 -39.23
CA SER A 468 22.89 77.69 -40.14
C SER A 468 21.56 78.10 -39.47
N PRO A 469 20.60 78.68 -40.23
CA PRO A 469 19.27 79.03 -39.72
C PRO A 469 18.48 77.83 -39.14
N ALA A 470 18.71 76.62 -39.64
CA ALA A 470 18.12 75.39 -39.10
C ALA A 470 18.62 75.08 -37.67
N PHE A 471 19.90 75.35 -37.40
CA PHE A 471 20.50 75.14 -36.09
C PHE A 471 19.96 76.13 -35.03
N ARG A 472 19.69 77.39 -35.42
CA ARG A 472 19.07 78.39 -34.52
C ARG A 472 17.64 78.02 -34.13
N SER A 473 16.87 77.46 -35.07
CA SER A 473 15.49 77.00 -34.82
C SER A 473 15.45 75.79 -33.87
N GLN A 474 16.38 74.85 -34.03
CA GLN A 474 16.45 73.63 -33.21
C GLN A 474 16.92 73.92 -31.76
N VAL A 475 17.86 74.84 -31.59
CA VAL A 475 18.31 75.32 -30.27
C VAL A 475 17.24 76.17 -29.57
N GLY A 476 16.45 76.95 -30.31
CA GLY A 476 15.32 77.72 -29.78
C GLY A 476 14.18 76.83 -29.25
N LEU A 477 13.89 75.71 -29.93
CA LEU A 477 12.88 74.74 -29.49
C LEU A 477 13.33 73.97 -28.22
N LEU A 478 14.61 73.60 -28.12
CA LEU A 478 15.17 72.96 -26.92
C LEU A 478 15.12 73.87 -25.68
N ARG A 479 15.30 75.19 -25.86
CA ARG A 479 15.22 76.17 -24.77
C ARG A 479 13.77 76.37 -24.30
N LYS A 480 12.79 76.47 -25.21
CA LYS A 480 11.35 76.53 -24.88
C LYS A 480 10.82 75.24 -24.21
N ARG A 481 11.34 74.07 -24.57
CA ARG A 481 10.92 72.78 -23.98
C ARG A 481 11.43 72.60 -22.54
N ARG A 482 12.61 73.14 -22.20
CA ARG A 482 13.14 73.12 -20.82
C ARG A 482 12.41 74.09 -19.89
N GLU A 483 11.99 75.25 -20.40
CA GLU A 483 11.22 76.24 -19.63
C GLU A 483 9.79 75.73 -19.33
N ALA A 484 9.15 75.01 -20.25
CA ALA A 484 7.83 74.42 -20.04
C ALA A 484 7.80 73.26 -19.03
N VAL A 485 8.91 72.52 -18.89
CA VAL A 485 9.06 71.37 -17.98
C VAL A 485 9.40 71.81 -16.55
N MET A 486 10.06 72.96 -16.36
CA MET A 486 10.34 73.52 -15.04
C MET A 486 9.17 74.36 -14.47
N ALA A 487 8.24 74.82 -15.32
CA ALA A 487 7.13 75.69 -14.91
C ALA A 487 5.87 74.96 -14.40
N LYS A 488 5.77 73.63 -14.54
CA LYS A 488 4.61 72.85 -14.05
C LYS A 488 5.08 71.66 -13.21
N GLY A 489 5.15 71.88 -11.91
CA GLY A 489 5.34 70.81 -10.94
C GLY A 489 4.13 69.87 -10.90
N ASN A 490 4.45 68.57 -10.80
CA ASN A 490 3.62 67.44 -10.37
C ASN A 490 2.81 66.59 -11.38
N ILE A 491 3.02 65.27 -11.21
CA ILE A 491 2.16 64.08 -11.42
C ILE A 491 2.16 63.51 -12.85
N LEU A 492 2.83 62.36 -13.07
CA LEU A 492 2.32 60.97 -13.01
C LEU A 492 1.38 60.62 -14.17
N ASP A 493 1.80 59.62 -14.96
CA ASP A 493 1.04 58.81 -15.94
C ASP A 493 0.27 59.59 -17.04
N THR A 494 0.55 59.49 -18.35
CA THR A 494 0.71 58.28 -19.16
C THR A 494 1.08 58.71 -20.60
N ALA A 495 1.60 57.76 -21.38
CA ALA A 495 1.84 57.76 -22.84
C ALA A 495 3.16 58.44 -23.27
N SER A 496 4.24 57.72 -23.59
CA SER A 496 4.40 56.79 -24.73
C SER A 496 4.05 57.51 -26.04
N ASP A 497 4.88 57.62 -27.07
CA ASP A 497 5.97 56.79 -27.56
C ASP A 497 6.97 57.69 -28.32
N ILE A 498 8.25 57.30 -28.33
CA ILE A 498 9.16 57.28 -29.48
C ILE A 498 10.55 56.92 -28.93
N GLU A 499 10.84 55.63 -29.02
CA GLU A 499 12.11 55.03 -29.46
C GLU A 499 13.44 55.60 -28.90
N THR A 500 14.02 54.89 -27.90
CA THR A 500 15.44 54.45 -27.88
C THR A 500 15.78 53.55 -26.66
N GLU A 501 16.00 52.24 -26.91
CA GLU A 501 16.84 51.23 -26.19
C GLU A 501 16.62 50.89 -24.67
N PRO A 502 17.31 49.89 -24.06
CA PRO A 502 16.77 48.58 -23.68
C PRO A 502 16.59 48.38 -22.15
N GLU A 503 16.59 49.45 -21.34
CA GLU A 503 16.61 49.35 -19.87
C GLU A 503 15.23 49.06 -19.24
N GLY A 504 14.15 49.16 -20.02
CA GLY A 504 12.78 48.99 -19.53
C GLY A 504 12.40 47.55 -19.13
N ILE A 505 12.97 46.53 -19.77
CA ILE A 505 12.62 45.12 -19.51
C ILE A 505 13.17 44.68 -18.14
N PHE A 506 14.41 45.04 -17.83
CA PHE A 506 15.03 44.70 -16.54
C PHE A 506 14.37 45.44 -15.37
N PHE A 507 13.96 46.71 -15.56
CA PHE A 507 13.26 47.45 -14.53
C PHE A 507 11.84 46.89 -14.27
N ARG A 508 11.10 46.55 -15.32
CA ARG A 508 9.78 45.89 -15.20
C ARG A 508 9.89 44.49 -14.59
N GLN A 509 10.92 43.72 -14.95
CA GLN A 509 11.15 42.39 -14.37
C GLN A 509 11.59 42.47 -12.90
N LYS A 510 12.41 43.47 -12.53
CA LYS A 510 12.81 43.75 -11.15
C LYS A 510 11.60 44.17 -10.29
N GLN A 511 10.73 45.03 -10.80
CA GLN A 511 9.49 45.42 -10.10
C GLN A 511 8.50 44.26 -9.97
N ARG A 512 8.30 43.45 -11.02
CA ARG A 512 7.49 42.21 -10.94
C ARG A 512 8.04 41.21 -9.91
N ARG A 513 9.37 41.02 -9.85
CA ARG A 513 10.01 40.17 -8.83
C ARG A 513 9.84 40.73 -7.42
N LYS A 514 9.91 42.05 -7.25
CA LYS A 514 9.68 42.74 -5.96
C LYS A 514 8.23 42.59 -5.49
N LEU A 515 7.25 42.76 -6.38
CA LEU A 515 5.84 42.53 -6.08
C LEU A 515 5.57 41.07 -5.71
N LYS A 516 6.06 40.11 -6.51
CA LYS A 516 5.95 38.67 -6.20
C LYS A 516 6.62 38.25 -4.89
N ARG A 517 7.64 38.99 -4.42
CA ARG A 517 8.23 38.78 -3.09
C ARG A 517 7.34 39.33 -1.98
N LYS A 518 6.79 40.54 -2.12
CA LYS A 518 5.83 41.13 -1.17
C LYS A 518 4.58 40.25 -1.02
N ASP A 519 4.03 39.76 -2.13
CA ASP A 519 2.86 38.88 -2.14
C ASP A 519 3.09 37.56 -1.40
N ARG A 520 4.26 36.95 -1.60
CA ARG A 520 4.64 35.71 -0.88
C ARG A 520 4.79 35.97 0.62
N TYR A 521 5.36 37.11 1.00
CA TYR A 521 5.49 37.51 2.39
C TYR A 521 4.11 37.74 3.04
N LYS A 522 3.18 38.38 2.31
CA LYS A 522 1.80 38.59 2.77
C LYS A 522 1.06 37.26 3.00
N ARG A 523 1.11 36.32 2.04
CA ARG A 523 0.50 34.99 2.18
C ARG A 523 1.09 34.16 3.31
N LEU A 524 2.41 34.26 3.54
CA LEU A 524 3.07 33.61 4.67
C LEU A 524 2.64 34.22 6.01
N SER A 525 2.49 35.55 6.07
CA SER A 525 1.99 36.24 7.26
C SER A 525 0.53 35.89 7.54
N GLU A 526 -0.32 35.81 6.51
CA GLU A 526 -1.72 35.38 6.62
C GLU A 526 -1.83 33.93 7.09
N ARG A 527 -1.00 33.01 6.54
CA ARG A 527 -0.92 31.63 7.02
C ARG A 527 -0.45 31.51 8.46
N LYS A 528 0.54 32.31 8.88
CA LYS A 528 0.96 32.38 10.28
C LYS A 528 -0.15 32.88 11.19
N ALA A 529 -0.89 33.91 10.79
CA ALA A 529 -2.02 34.42 11.56
C ALA A 529 -3.17 33.40 11.66
N ILE A 530 -3.43 32.62 10.61
CA ILE A 530 -4.41 31.52 10.64
C ILE A 530 -3.93 30.41 11.58
N PHE A 531 -2.66 30.04 11.52
CA PHE A 531 -2.07 29.03 12.41
C PHE A 531 -2.09 29.47 13.88
N GLU A 532 -1.79 30.73 14.17
CA GLU A 532 -1.90 31.30 15.52
C GLU A 532 -3.34 31.37 16.01
N LYS A 533 -4.32 31.64 15.13
CA LYS A 533 -5.76 31.55 15.47
C LYS A 533 -6.21 30.12 15.75
N MET A 534 -5.73 29.13 14.98
CA MET A 534 -6.02 27.72 15.24
C MET A 534 -5.42 27.27 16.57
N LYS A 535 -4.18 27.69 16.87
CA LYS A 535 -3.50 27.41 18.14
C LYS A 535 -4.16 28.14 19.33
N ALA A 536 -4.70 29.34 19.12
CA ALA A 536 -5.46 30.06 20.14
C ALA A 536 -6.83 29.40 20.42
N ASN A 537 -7.48 28.84 19.40
CA ASN A 537 -8.71 28.05 19.57
C ASN A 537 -8.44 26.70 20.29
N GLU A 538 -7.30 26.05 20.06
CA GLU A 538 -6.90 24.83 20.80
C GLU A 538 -6.60 25.10 22.29
N ASN A 539 -6.17 26.32 22.65
CA ASN A 539 -5.92 26.70 24.04
C ASN A 539 -7.16 27.30 24.75
N GLY A 540 -8.25 27.55 24.02
CA GLY A 540 -9.51 28.09 24.54
C GLY A 540 -10.52 27.03 24.97
N ASP A 541 -10.30 25.76 24.63
CA ASP A 541 -11.20 24.65 24.92
C ASP A 541 -10.53 23.66 25.87
N ASN A 542 -10.44 24.06 27.15
CA ASN A 542 -9.99 23.20 28.23
C ASN A 542 -11.20 22.51 28.88
N GLY A 543 -11.39 21.23 28.60
CA GLY A 543 -12.20 20.37 29.45
C GLY A 543 -12.53 19.01 28.84
N LEU A 544 -11.78 17.99 29.29
CA LEU A 544 -12.15 16.56 29.22
C LEU A 544 -12.02 15.87 27.85
N ASN A 545 -10.80 15.39 27.56
CA ASN A 545 -10.50 14.05 27.01
C ASN A 545 -9.08 14.04 26.42
N ARG A 546 -8.07 13.81 27.28
CA ARG A 546 -6.67 13.67 26.88
C ARG A 546 -6.23 12.22 27.07
N SER A 547 -6.38 11.43 26.02
CA SER A 547 -5.61 10.18 25.83
C SER A 547 -5.42 9.76 24.37
N ASP A 548 -6.21 10.27 23.41
CA ASP A 548 -6.23 9.63 22.08
C ASP A 548 -5.45 10.38 20.99
N SER A 549 -5.07 11.64 21.21
CA SER A 549 -4.45 12.50 20.17
C SER A 549 -2.93 12.34 20.02
N ALA A 550 -2.24 11.67 20.96
CA ALA A 550 -0.81 11.34 20.81
C ALA A 550 -0.58 10.11 19.90
N SER A 551 -1.58 9.23 19.76
CA SER A 551 -1.49 8.02 18.94
C SER A 551 -1.62 8.31 17.44
N THR A 552 -2.34 9.37 17.06
CA THR A 552 -2.63 9.71 15.67
C THR A 552 -1.41 10.33 14.97
N PHE A 553 -0.57 11.07 15.70
CA PHE A 553 0.63 11.69 15.14
C PHE A 553 1.75 10.66 14.89
N HIS A 554 1.92 9.69 15.80
CA HIS A 554 2.85 8.57 15.59
C HIS A 554 2.42 7.64 14.45
N ASN A 555 1.12 7.46 14.24
CA ASN A 555 0.60 6.66 13.12
C ASN A 555 0.78 7.34 11.76
N LEU A 556 0.69 8.68 11.68
CA LEU A 556 0.94 9.43 10.45
C LEU A 556 2.42 9.42 10.03
N ASP A 557 3.34 9.51 11.00
CA ASP A 557 4.78 9.41 10.73
C ASP A 557 5.23 7.98 10.40
N ARG A 558 4.54 6.97 10.94
CA ARG A 558 4.76 5.56 10.58
C ARG A 558 4.22 5.25 9.18
N ARG A 559 3.05 5.79 8.82
CA ARG A 559 2.48 5.68 7.46
C ARG A 559 3.35 6.38 6.43
N LYS A 560 3.87 7.57 6.71
CA LYS A 560 4.81 8.26 5.81
C LYS A 560 6.11 7.48 5.59
N ARG A 561 6.68 6.88 6.64
CA ARG A 561 7.87 6.05 6.52
C ARG A 561 7.62 4.78 5.69
N SER A 562 6.52 4.09 5.94
CA SER A 562 6.12 2.90 5.16
C SER A 562 5.83 3.22 3.69
N LEU A 563 5.24 4.38 3.41
CA LEU A 563 4.94 4.81 2.03
C LEU A 563 6.22 5.21 1.29
N MET A 564 7.18 5.82 1.97
CA MET A 564 8.51 6.10 1.41
C MET A 564 9.30 4.82 1.15
N GLU A 565 9.31 3.85 2.08
CA GLU A 565 9.95 2.54 1.90
C GLU A 565 9.38 1.79 0.69
N ASN A 566 8.05 1.75 0.55
CA ASN A 566 7.38 1.10 -0.59
C ASN A 566 7.71 1.75 -1.93
N ILE A 567 7.90 3.07 -1.98
CA ILE A 567 8.31 3.79 -3.19
C ILE A 567 9.77 3.46 -3.53
N THR A 568 10.68 3.39 -2.56
CA THR A 568 12.08 2.97 -2.79
C THR A 568 12.18 1.50 -3.24
N SER A 569 11.37 0.61 -2.67
CA SER A 569 11.31 -0.80 -3.06
C SER A 569 10.75 -0.98 -4.48
N SER A 570 9.73 -0.20 -4.84
CA SER A 570 9.14 -0.19 -6.19
C SER A 570 10.14 0.32 -7.23
N LEU A 571 10.88 1.40 -6.93
CA LEU A 571 11.92 1.94 -7.81
C LEU A 571 13.11 0.99 -7.99
N SER A 572 13.51 0.30 -6.93
CA SER A 572 14.54 -0.77 -6.95
C SER A 572 14.12 -1.95 -7.83
N ALA A 573 12.85 -2.39 -7.76
CA ALA A 573 12.32 -3.48 -8.57
C ALA A 573 12.23 -3.12 -10.06
N THR A 574 11.86 -1.89 -10.40
CA THR A 574 11.81 -1.41 -11.81
C THR A 574 13.19 -1.24 -12.46
N CYS A 575 14.24 -0.95 -11.68
CA CYS A 575 15.61 -0.91 -12.20
C CYS A 575 16.20 -2.32 -12.45
N SER A 576 15.72 -3.34 -11.72
CA SER A 576 16.15 -4.74 -11.90
C SER A 576 15.40 -5.46 -13.02
N ALA A 577 14.13 -5.10 -13.27
CA ALA A 577 13.32 -5.66 -14.35
C ALA A 577 13.81 -5.21 -15.75
N ARG A 578 14.32 -3.98 -15.88
CA ARG A 578 14.81 -3.46 -17.17
C ARG A 578 16.17 -4.04 -17.63
N ALA A 579 16.82 -4.85 -16.80
CA ALA A 579 18.06 -5.55 -17.11
C ALA A 579 17.86 -7.03 -17.50
N ARG A 580 16.62 -7.55 -17.50
CA ARG A 580 16.33 -8.97 -17.79
C ARG A 580 15.53 -9.24 -19.08
N ASP A 581 15.03 -8.20 -19.75
CA ASP A 581 14.21 -8.34 -20.98
C ASP A 581 15.02 -8.41 -22.29
N SER A 582 16.31 -8.77 -22.22
CA SER A 582 17.15 -9.02 -23.39
C SER A 582 17.66 -10.45 -23.46
N THR A 583 16.84 -11.46 -23.15
CA THR A 583 17.06 -12.84 -23.60
C THR A 583 15.78 -13.65 -23.58
N THR A 584 15.65 -14.54 -24.57
CA THR A 584 14.79 -15.74 -24.64
C THR A 584 13.32 -15.60 -25.07
N THR A 585 13.18 -15.76 -26.37
CA THR A 585 12.11 -16.38 -27.17
C THR A 585 11.64 -17.74 -26.62
N SER A 586 10.33 -17.96 -26.48
CA SER A 586 9.56 -19.12 -27.00
C SER A 586 8.14 -19.23 -26.40
N ARG A 587 7.15 -19.39 -27.28
CA ARG A 587 5.76 -19.87 -27.04
C ARG A 587 5.78 -21.43 -26.91
N PRO A 588 4.72 -22.16 -26.45
CA PRO A 588 3.28 -21.87 -26.67
C PRO A 588 2.22 -22.31 -25.60
N ASN A 589 1.00 -21.81 -25.79
CA ASN A 589 -0.37 -22.41 -25.70
C ASN A 589 -0.91 -23.21 -24.48
N SER A 590 -1.90 -22.58 -23.82
CA SER A 590 -3.32 -22.95 -23.62
C SER A 590 -3.81 -24.39 -23.29
N SER A 591 -4.64 -24.40 -22.22
CA SER A 591 -5.98 -25.04 -22.02
C SER A 591 -6.16 -26.52 -21.57
N SER A 592 -6.78 -26.64 -20.39
CA SER A 592 -7.93 -27.48 -19.97
C SER A 592 -7.93 -29.03 -20.03
N ASN A 593 -8.12 -29.59 -18.83
CA ASN A 593 -9.09 -30.63 -18.40
C ASN A 593 -9.15 -32.06 -19.00
N PHE A 594 -9.30 -32.99 -18.04
CA PHE A 594 -9.98 -34.31 -18.03
C PHE A 594 -9.24 -35.61 -18.41
N LEU A 595 -9.14 -36.46 -17.37
CA LEU A 595 -9.39 -37.91 -17.24
C LEU A 595 -8.92 -38.90 -18.33
N ASN A 596 -8.11 -39.85 -17.82
CA ASN A 596 -8.15 -41.31 -18.02
C ASN A 596 -8.40 -41.89 -19.43
N VAL A 597 -7.41 -42.62 -19.95
CA VAL A 597 -7.40 -44.10 -20.11
C VAL A 597 -6.15 -44.52 -20.91
N SER A 598 -5.53 -45.63 -20.49
CA SER A 598 -4.30 -46.25 -21.03
C SER A 598 -4.59 -47.13 -22.28
N PRO A 599 -3.58 -47.50 -23.10
CA PRO A 599 -3.72 -47.70 -24.55
C PRO A 599 -3.68 -49.17 -25.01
N ARG A 600 -4.29 -49.47 -26.17
CA ARG A 600 -3.70 -50.39 -27.17
C ARG A 600 -4.49 -50.47 -28.48
N ALA A 601 -3.71 -50.54 -29.56
CA ALA A 601 -3.99 -51.15 -30.86
C ALA A 601 -5.03 -50.49 -31.78
N ALA A 602 -4.59 -49.94 -32.91
CA ALA A 602 -4.66 -50.62 -34.20
C ALA A 602 -4.21 -49.68 -35.33
N LEU A 603 -3.28 -50.17 -36.15
CA LEU A 603 -3.01 -49.68 -37.49
C LEU A 603 -4.29 -49.77 -38.33
N SER A 604 -4.59 -48.75 -39.14
CA SER A 604 -4.57 -48.87 -40.61
C SER A 604 -5.39 -47.79 -41.35
N PHE A 605 -4.91 -47.54 -42.56
CA PHE A 605 -5.59 -47.04 -43.76
C PHE A 605 -5.74 -45.52 -44.03
N LEU A 606 -5.21 -45.22 -45.21
CA LEU A 606 -5.15 -43.99 -45.99
C LEU A 606 -6.49 -43.61 -46.64
N ASP A 607 -6.52 -42.33 -47.03
CA ASP A 607 -7.24 -41.74 -48.16
C ASP A 607 -8.77 -41.78 -48.18
N PHE A 608 -9.39 -40.60 -48.07
CA PHE A 608 -10.28 -40.10 -49.13
C PHE A 608 -10.62 -38.61 -48.95
N GLY A 609 -10.68 -37.87 -50.08
CA GLY A 609 -11.76 -36.88 -50.25
C GLY A 609 -11.38 -35.41 -50.37
N ALA A 610 -10.60 -35.05 -51.39
CA ALA A 610 -10.68 -33.70 -51.97
C ALA A 610 -11.97 -33.55 -52.80
N SER A 611 -12.85 -32.59 -52.46
CA SER A 611 -13.68 -31.86 -53.44
C SER A 611 -14.60 -30.82 -52.80
N ALA A 612 -14.32 -29.55 -53.04
CA ALA A 612 -15.33 -28.59 -53.45
C ALA A 612 -14.68 -27.41 -54.20
N ARG A 613 -14.98 -27.36 -55.50
CA ARG A 613 -14.61 -26.35 -56.51
C ARG A 613 -15.32 -25.01 -56.18
N LYS A 614 -14.67 -23.84 -56.23
CA LYS A 614 -14.22 -23.04 -57.41
C LYS A 614 -15.29 -22.03 -57.88
N ARG A 615 -14.80 -20.83 -58.24
CA ARG A 615 -15.45 -19.64 -58.87
C ARG A 615 -15.95 -18.62 -57.84
N LEU A 616 -15.50 -17.37 -57.83
CA LEU A 616 -15.49 -16.42 -58.95
C LEU A 616 -14.17 -15.61 -59.05
N ASN A 617 -13.61 -15.59 -60.27
CA ASN A 617 -12.66 -14.59 -60.75
C ASN A 617 -13.43 -13.53 -61.54
N GLY A 618 -12.96 -12.28 -61.54
CA GLY A 618 -13.26 -11.35 -62.63
C GLY A 618 -13.02 -9.86 -62.39
N LYS A 619 -11.77 -9.44 -62.14
CA LYS A 619 -11.00 -8.41 -62.87
C LYS A 619 -9.97 -7.75 -61.98
#